data_AF-A0A947HPW9-F1
#
_entry.id   AF-A0A947HPW9-F1
#
_cell.length_a   1.000
_cell.length_b   1.000
_cell.length_c   1.000
_cell.angle_alpha   90.00
_cell.angle_beta   90.00
_cell.angle_gamma   90.00
#
_symmetry.space_group_name_H-M   'P 1'
#
loop_
_entity.id
_entity.type
_entity.pdbx_description
1 polymer ?
#
loop_
_entity_poly.entity_id
_entity_poly.type
_entity_poly.pdbx_seq_one_letter_code
_entity_poly.pdbx_strand_id
1 'polypeptide(L)'
;MRLKNVERGDRLTYRLFFGFIRLVSGFRAPDVVRTLRYRRPFFGAPHSAHTQAVMRGPSEWSVGERELFAAFVSKLNRCLF
;
A
#
# COMPACT_ATOMS: atom_id res chain seq x y z
N MET A 1 11.04 -6.65 5.84
CA MET A 1 11.16 -6.62 4.35
C MET A 1 12.62 -6.85 3.96
N ARG A 2 12.90 -7.47 2.79
CA ARG A 2 14.28 -7.68 2.32
C ARG A 2 15.04 -6.37 2.03
N LEU A 3 14.34 -5.33 1.57
CA LEU A 3 14.94 -4.03 1.22
C LEU A 3 14.98 -3.10 2.44
N LYS A 4 16.16 -3.00 3.08
CA LYS A 4 16.35 -2.18 4.31
C LYS A 4 16.00 -0.71 4.14
N ASN A 5 16.23 -0.13 2.96
CA ASN A 5 15.88 1.28 2.69
C ASN A 5 14.37 1.53 2.69
N VAL A 6 13.59 0.59 2.14
CA VAL A 6 12.12 0.64 2.15
C VAL A 6 11.61 0.37 3.57
N GLU A 7 12.21 -0.61 4.24
CA GLU A 7 11.85 -0.97 5.61
C GLU A 7 12.07 0.18 6.59
N ARG A 8 13.22 0.85 6.53
CA ARG A 8 13.51 1.97 7.42
C ARG A 8 12.72 3.22 7.03
N GLY A 9 12.59 3.49 5.74
CA GLY A 9 12.17 4.76 5.16
C GLY A 9 13.36 5.52 4.56
N ASP A 10 13.17 6.07 3.37
CA ASP A 10 14.16 6.82 2.59
C ASP A 10 14.29 8.29 3.02
N ARG A 11 13.28 8.83 3.71
CA ARG A 11 13.25 10.21 4.22
C ARG A 11 12.97 10.24 5.72
N LEU A 12 13.52 11.24 6.43
CA LEU A 12 13.33 11.39 7.87
C LEU A 12 11.84 11.49 8.26
N THR A 13 11.05 12.21 7.47
CA THR A 13 9.60 12.34 7.68
C THR A 13 8.88 10.98 7.69
N TYR A 14 9.24 10.08 6.77
CA TYR A 14 8.65 8.73 6.74
C TYR A 14 9.16 7.83 7.86
N ARG A 15 10.43 7.98 8.26
CA ARG A 15 10.98 7.28 9.43
C ARG A 15 10.21 7.63 10.70
N LEU A 16 9.96 8.93 10.92
CA LEU A 16 9.16 9.43 12.04
C LEU A 16 7.72 8.93 11.96
N PHE A 17 7.10 9.00 10.78
CA PHE A 17 5.73 8.50 10.57
C PHE A 17 5.59 7.00 10.89
N PHE A 18 6.54 6.16 10.45
CA PHE A 18 6.51 4.73 10.79
C PHE A 18 6.77 4.48 12.27
N GLY A 19 7.61 5.28 12.92
CA GLY A 19 7.81 5.25 14.37
C GLY A 19 6.52 5.56 15.11
N PHE A 20 5.79 6.59 14.68
CA PHE A 20 4.49 6.96 15.23
C PHE A 20 3.45 5.86 15.07
N ILE A 21 3.31 5.26 13.87
CA ILE A 21 2.41 4.11 13.67
C ILE A 21 2.73 3.00 14.64
N ARG A 22 4.03 2.67 14.82
CA ARG A 22 4.44 1.61 15.74
C ARG A 22 4.10 1.94 17.18
N LEU A 23 4.27 3.19 17.59
CA LEU A 23 3.94 3.66 18.93
C LEU A 23 2.44 3.54 19.22
N VAL A 24 1.60 4.00 18.29
CA VAL A 24 0.13 4.07 18.49
C VAL A 24 -0.54 2.71 18.30
N SER A 25 -0.16 1.96 17.27
CA SER A 25 -0.80 0.68 16.95
C SER A 25 -0.17 -0.52 17.64
N GLY A 26 1.06 -0.40 18.17
CA GLY A 26 1.88 -1.53 18.61
C GLY A 26 2.45 -2.38 17.47
N PHE A 27 1.95 -2.20 16.24
CA PHE A 27 2.33 -2.98 15.08
C PHE A 27 3.25 -2.21 14.13
N ARG A 28 4.08 -2.97 13.41
CA ARG A 28 4.89 -2.44 12.32
C ARG A 28 3.96 -2.01 11.18
N ALA A 29 4.14 -0.79 10.66
CA ALA A 29 3.41 -0.34 9.48
C ALA A 29 3.45 -1.37 8.34
N PRO A 30 2.31 -1.67 7.67
CA PRO A 30 2.23 -2.69 6.62
C PRO A 30 3.23 -2.46 5.48
N ASP A 31 3.67 -3.55 4.86
CA ASP A 31 4.72 -3.52 3.83
C ASP A 31 4.27 -2.77 2.56
N VAL A 32 2.98 -2.78 2.21
CA VAL A 32 2.40 -1.94 1.13
C VAL A 32 2.53 -0.46 1.45
N VAL A 33 2.24 -0.06 2.70
CA VAL A 33 2.36 1.34 3.12
C VAL A 33 3.81 1.80 3.04
N ARG A 34 4.76 0.96 3.45
CA ARG A 34 6.20 1.27 3.34
C ARG A 34 6.64 1.41 1.88
N THR A 35 6.18 0.51 1.02
CA THR A 35 6.49 0.54 -0.42
C THR A 35 5.94 1.79 -1.10
N LEU A 36 4.69 2.17 -0.82
CA LEU A 36 4.06 3.38 -1.38
C LEU A 36 4.70 4.69 -0.89
N ARG A 37 5.43 4.68 0.23
CA ARG A 37 6.15 5.87 0.72
C ARG A 37 7.56 5.97 0.17
N TYR A 38 8.19 4.85 -0.18
CA TYR A 38 9.51 4.84 -0.82
C TYR A 38 9.45 5.48 -2.20
N ARG A 39 10.26 6.53 -2.44
CA ARG A 39 10.23 7.32 -3.70
C ARG A 39 8.81 7.72 -4.12
N ARG A 40 8.02 8.24 -3.18
CA ARG A 40 6.59 8.58 -3.37
C ARG A 40 6.26 9.31 -4.70
N PRO A 41 7.00 10.34 -5.16
CA PRO A 41 6.65 11.02 -6.41
C PRO A 41 6.79 10.15 -7.67
N PHE A 42 7.70 9.16 -7.64
CA PHE A 42 7.98 8.29 -8.78
C PHE A 42 6.95 7.15 -8.90
N PHE A 43 6.63 6.48 -7.79
CA PHE A 43 5.77 5.30 -7.80
C PHE A 43 4.54 5.44 -6.88
N GLY A 44 4.76 5.79 -5.62
CA GLY A 44 3.73 5.71 -4.60
C GLY A 44 2.48 6.56 -4.85
N ALA A 45 2.68 7.86 -5.14
CA ALA A 45 1.58 8.78 -5.43
C ALA A 45 0.79 8.39 -6.70
N PRO A 46 1.43 8.18 -7.88
CA PRO A 46 0.68 7.79 -9.07
C PRO A 46 -0.01 6.42 -8.90
N HIS A 47 0.65 5.44 -8.27
CA HIS A 47 0.04 4.12 -8.06
C HIS A 47 -1.15 4.19 -7.09
N SER A 48 -1.04 4.92 -5.97
CA SER A 48 -2.19 5.12 -5.07
C SER A 48 -3.36 5.83 -5.75
N ALA A 49 -3.10 6.84 -6.58
CA ALA A 49 -4.15 7.53 -7.33
C ALA A 49 -4.85 6.58 -8.31
N HIS A 50 -4.08 5.76 -9.02
CA HIS A 50 -4.62 4.75 -9.93
C HIS A 50 -5.47 3.71 -9.18
N THR A 51 -4.96 3.09 -8.12
CA THR A 51 -5.71 2.08 -7.36
C THR A 51 -6.96 2.69 -6.72
N GLN A 52 -6.89 3.92 -6.22
CA GLN A 52 -8.07 4.61 -5.68
C GLN A 52 -9.14 4.84 -6.76
N ALA A 53 -8.73 5.28 -7.95
CA ALA A 53 -9.65 5.49 -9.05
C ALA A 53 -10.34 4.18 -9.47
N VAL A 54 -9.57 3.10 -9.60
CA VAL A 54 -10.11 1.79 -10.00
C VAL A 54 -11.00 1.19 -8.91
N MET A 55 -10.55 1.18 -7.65
CA MET A 55 -11.26 0.49 -6.56
C MET A 55 -12.42 1.29 -5.97
N ARG A 56 -12.38 2.63 -6.03
CA ARG A 56 -13.33 3.51 -5.34
C ARG A 56 -13.94 4.60 -6.21
N GLY A 57 -13.46 4.80 -7.44
CA GLY A 57 -14.03 5.75 -8.38
C GLY A 57 -15.37 5.30 -8.99
N PRO A 58 -16.02 6.16 -9.79
CA PRO A 58 -17.25 5.84 -10.52
C PRO A 58 -17.08 4.58 -11.39
N SER A 59 -18.06 3.69 -11.33
CA SER A 59 -18.04 2.39 -11.98
C SER A 59 -19.44 1.78 -11.96
N GLU A 60 -19.78 0.99 -12.98
CA GLU A 60 -20.99 0.15 -12.97
C GLU A 60 -20.89 -0.98 -11.94
N TRP A 61 -19.66 -1.45 -11.66
CA TRP A 61 -19.38 -2.38 -10.58
C TRP A 61 -19.32 -1.69 -9.21
N SER A 62 -19.96 -2.31 -8.24
CA SER A 62 -19.87 -1.97 -6.83
C SER A 62 -18.42 -2.07 -6.31
N VAL A 63 -18.18 -1.50 -5.13
CA VAL A 63 -16.89 -1.68 -4.44
C VAL A 63 -16.67 -3.17 -4.11
N GLY A 64 -17.72 -3.87 -3.67
CA GLY A 64 -17.63 -5.29 -3.32
C GLY A 64 -17.23 -6.18 -4.50
N GLU A 65 -17.78 -5.95 -5.69
CA GLU A 65 -17.41 -6.70 -6.91
C GLU A 65 -15.95 -6.45 -7.29
N ARG A 66 -15.46 -5.21 -7.20
CA ARG A 66 -14.06 -4.89 -7.47
C ARG A 66 -13.10 -5.56 -6.49
N GLU A 67 -13.45 -5.59 -5.20
CA GLU A 67 -12.69 -6.32 -4.19
C GLU A 67 -12.73 -7.84 -4.45
N LEU A 68 -13.86 -8.39 -4.89
CA LEU A 68 -13.98 -9.80 -5.30
C LEU A 68 -13.06 -10.12 -6.49
N PHE A 69 -13.02 -9.28 -7.52
CA PHE A 69 -12.13 -9.45 -8.66
C PHE A 69 -10.66 -9.40 -8.23
N ALA A 70 -10.30 -8.43 -7.38
CA ALA A 70 -8.94 -8.30 -6.84
C ALA A 70 -8.53 -9.55 -6.05
N ALA A 71 -9.40 -10.06 -5.17
CA ALA A 71 -9.15 -11.26 -4.39
C ALA A 71 -9.04 -12.51 -5.28
N PHE A 72 -9.91 -12.65 -6.28
CA PHE A 72 -9.88 -13.77 -7.21
C PHE A 72 -8.59 -13.80 -8.04
N VAL A 73 -8.19 -12.67 -8.62
CA VAL A 73 -6.94 -12.54 -9.39
C VAL A 73 -5.73 -12.79 -8.49
N SER A 74 -5.73 -12.28 -7.26
CA SER A 74 -4.65 -12.50 -6.29
C SER A 74 -4.51 -13.99 -5.95
N LYS A 75 -5.62 -14.70 -5.77
CA LYS A 75 -5.64 -16.15 -5.54
C LYS A 75 -5.06 -16.91 -6.73
N LEU A 76 -5.44 -16.58 -7.96
CA LEU A 76 -4.89 -17.19 -9.18
C LEU A 76 -3.38 -16.99 -9.30
N ASN A 77 -2.91 -15.80 -8.95
CA ASN A 77 -1.48 -15.45 -8.96
C ASN A 77 -0.71 -15.95 -7.73
N ARG A 78 -1.37 -16.66 -6.80
CA ARG A 78 -0.79 -17.10 -5.51
C ARG A 78 -0.13 -15.94 -4.74
N CYS A 79 -0.73 -14.75 -4.82
CA CYS A 79 -0.28 -13.57 -4.12
C CYS A 79 -0.78 -13.61 -2.67
N LEU A 80 0.08 -14.06 -1.74
CA LEU A 80 -0.24 -14.26 -0.32
C LEU A 80 -0.04 -13.01 0.55
N PHE A 81 0.12 -11.84 -0.07
CA PHE A 81 0.40 -10.60 0.63
C PHE A 81 -0.67 -10.26 1.68
#